data_AF-A0A7W1BU29-F1
#
_entry.id   AF-A0A7W1BU29-F1
#
_cell.length_a   1.000
_cell.length_b   1.000
_cell.length_c   1.000
_cell.angle_alpha   90.00
_cell.angle_beta   90.00
_cell.angle_gamma   90.00
#
_symmetry.space_group_name_H-M   'P 1'
#
loop_
_entity.id
_entity.type
_entity.pdbx_description
1 polymer ?
#
loop_
_entity_poly.entity_id
_entity_poly.type
_entity_poly.pdbx_seq_one_letter_code
_entity_poly.pdbx_strand_id
1 'polypeptide(L)'
;MVATVVELWRYPVKSLPGEAMDEVEVEERGVVGDRLYAVTDRQGKLGSGKTSRRFRRLDGALRAPCTSCRRAAARDASRRSRARSRRPGARRVSERSLRGRASRHARRHRVPSRRRAASSAHHVVA
;
A
#
# COMPACT_ATOMS: atom_id res chain seq x y z
N MET A 1 -15.74 -15.30 19.53
CA MET A 1 -15.63 -15.84 18.16
C MET A 1 -14.24 -15.48 17.64
N VAL A 2 -13.53 -16.42 17.00
CA VAL A 2 -12.18 -16.18 16.46
C VAL A 2 -12.20 -16.47 14.95
N ALA A 3 -11.55 -15.61 14.16
CA ALA A 3 -11.45 -15.75 12.70
C ALA A 3 -9.99 -15.91 12.27
N THR A 4 -9.77 -16.53 11.10
CA THR A 4 -8.44 -16.67 10.49
C THR A 4 -8.24 -15.58 9.42
N VAL A 5 -7.09 -14.92 9.46
CA VAL A 5 -6.71 -13.96 8.41
C VAL A 5 -6.22 -14.73 7.18
N VAL A 6 -6.82 -14.44 6.03
CA VAL A 6 -6.51 -15.13 4.76
C VAL A 6 -5.43 -14.43 3.95
N GLU A 7 -5.41 -13.09 3.97
CA GLU A 7 -4.47 -12.26 3.21
C GLU A 7 -4.26 -10.92 3.93
N LEU A 8 -3.09 -10.33 3.73
CA LEU A 8 -2.79 -8.96 4.17
C LEU A 8 -2.45 -8.09 2.96
N TRP A 9 -3.00 -6.88 2.94
CA TRP A 9 -2.80 -5.91 1.88
C TRP A 9 -2.41 -4.55 2.44
N ARG A 10 -1.50 -3.86 1.77
CA ARG A 10 -1.13 -2.46 2.07
C ARG A 10 -1.38 -1.57 0.85
N TYR A 11 -2.00 -0.42 1.06
CA TYR A 11 -2.34 0.56 0.03
C TYR A 11 -1.61 1.88 0.31
N PRO A 12 -0.33 1.99 -0.04
CA PRO A 12 0.49 3.13 0.37
C PRO A 12 0.02 4.47 -0.20
N VAL A 13 -0.61 4.46 -1.37
CA VAL A 13 -1.08 5.67 -2.06
C VAL A 13 -2.57 5.61 -2.28
N LYS A 14 -3.23 6.73 -2.01
CA LYS A 14 -4.64 6.91 -2.32
C LYS A 14 -4.97 6.53 -3.76
N SER A 15 -6.02 5.72 -3.90
CA SER A 15 -6.62 5.31 -5.18
C SER A 15 -5.71 4.47 -6.10
N LEU A 16 -4.48 4.13 -5.69
CA LEU A 16 -3.63 3.22 -6.46
C LEU A 16 -3.78 1.77 -5.98
N PRO A 17 -3.41 0.78 -6.82
CA PRO A 17 -3.36 -0.61 -6.41
C PRO A 17 -2.44 -0.83 -5.19
N GLY A 18 -2.89 -1.70 -4.28
CA GLY A 18 -2.12 -2.12 -3.12
C GLY A 18 -1.12 -3.23 -3.42
N GLU A 19 -0.44 -3.68 -2.37
CA GLU A 19 0.50 -4.80 -2.40
C GLU A 19 0.10 -5.86 -1.36
N ALA A 20 0.18 -7.12 -1.76
CA ALA A 20 0.05 -8.25 -0.84
C ALA A 20 1.29 -8.34 0.06
N MET A 21 1.08 -8.53 1.35
CA MET A 21 2.12 -8.55 2.39
C MET A 21 2.10 -9.88 3.14
N ASP A 22 3.27 -10.43 3.44
CA ASP A 22 3.37 -11.59 4.35
C ASP A 22 3.22 -11.18 5.82
N GLU A 23 3.53 -9.92 6.13
CA GLU A 23 3.52 -9.38 7.49
C GLU A 23 3.36 -7.85 7.47
N VAL A 24 2.58 -7.33 8.42
CA VAL A 24 2.37 -5.90 8.62
C VAL A 24 2.51 -5.52 10.09
N GLU A 25 2.90 -4.29 10.34
CA GLU A 25 2.86 -3.69 11.67
C GLU A 25 1.56 -2.90 11.80
N VAL A 26 0.84 -3.11 12.89
CA VAL A 26 -0.41 -2.42 13.20
C VAL A 26 -0.19 -1.53 14.41
N GLU A 27 -0.57 -0.27 14.25
CA GLU A 27 -0.60 0.77 15.27
C GLU A 27 -2.04 1.23 15.50
N GLU A 28 -2.25 2.12 16.47
CA GLU A 28 -3.56 2.73 16.76
C GLU A 28 -4.21 3.36 15.52
N ARG A 29 -3.42 3.97 14.62
CA ARG A 29 -3.90 4.57 13.36
C ARG A 29 -4.15 3.55 12.24
N GLY A 30 -3.83 2.27 12.46
CA GLY A 30 -3.93 1.20 11.48
C GLY A 30 -2.56 0.67 11.02
N VAL A 31 -2.52 0.12 9.81
CA VAL A 31 -1.32 -0.50 9.25
C VAL A 31 -0.24 0.55 8.95
N VAL A 32 0.98 0.30 9.42
CA VAL A 32 2.12 1.18 9.18
C VAL A 32 2.43 1.29 7.68
N GLY A 33 2.43 2.52 7.18
CA GLY A 33 2.67 2.79 5.77
C GLY A 33 1.43 2.66 4.88
N ASP A 34 0.26 2.38 5.44
CA ASP A 34 -1.00 2.41 4.69
C ASP A 34 -1.49 3.85 4.49
N ARG A 35 -1.94 4.15 3.27
CA ARG A 35 -2.55 5.41 2.83
C ARG A 35 -1.79 6.69 3.23
N LEU A 36 -0.46 6.63 3.35
CA LEU A 36 0.36 7.79 3.69
C LEU A 36 0.44 8.81 2.56
N TYR A 37 0.32 8.37 1.31
CA TYR A 37 0.54 9.27 0.17
C TYR A 37 -0.71 9.52 -0.66
N ALA A 38 -0.70 10.62 -1.38
CA ALA A 38 -1.61 10.89 -2.48
C ALA A 38 -0.86 11.39 -3.71
N VAL A 39 -1.42 11.14 -4.89
CA VAL A 39 -0.94 11.79 -6.12
C VAL A 39 -1.69 13.11 -6.27
N THR A 40 -1.02 14.14 -6.74
CA THR A 40 -1.61 15.43 -7.09
C THR A 40 -1.32 15.79 -8.55
N ASP A 41 -2.29 16.44 -9.20
CA ASP A 41 -2.04 17.09 -10.49
C ASP A 41 -1.33 18.44 -10.29
N ARG A 42 -0.92 19.07 -11.40
CA ARG A 42 -0.26 20.40 -11.37
C ARG A 42 -1.13 21.51 -10.78
N GLN A 43 -2.44 21.28 -10.66
CA GLN A 43 -3.41 22.22 -10.09
C GLN A 43 -3.63 21.93 -8.59
N GLY A 44 -2.87 20.99 -8.01
CA GLY A 44 -3.01 20.59 -6.61
C GLY A 44 -4.22 19.70 -6.32
N LYS A 45 -4.95 19.23 -7.34
CA LYS A 45 -6.10 18.34 -7.13
C LYS A 45 -5.60 16.93 -6.85
N LEU A 46 -6.28 16.26 -5.93
CA LEU A 46 -5.94 14.89 -5.54
C LEU A 46 -6.33 13.92 -6.65
N GLY A 47 -5.40 13.05 -7.01
CA GLY A 47 -5.62 11.92 -7.89
C GLY A 47 -6.66 10.96 -7.33
N SER A 48 -7.65 10.61 -8.13
CA SER A 48 -8.70 9.66 -7.76
C SER A 48 -9.27 8.93 -8.97
N GLY A 49 -10.25 8.04 -8.73
CA GLY A 49 -11.05 7.41 -9.78
C GLY A 49 -12.18 8.29 -10.33
N LYS A 50 -12.35 9.49 -9.76
CA LYS A 50 -13.43 10.43 -10.07
C LYS A 50 -12.91 11.86 -10.24
N THR A 51 -13.68 12.67 -10.94
CA THR A 51 -13.45 14.12 -11.07
C THR A 51 -14.44 14.87 -10.19
N SER A 52 -13.96 15.79 -9.36
CA SER A 52 -14.76 16.71 -8.56
C SER A 52 -13.98 17.99 -8.24
N ARG A 53 -14.54 18.90 -7.41
CA ARG A 53 -13.83 20.11 -6.97
C ARG A 53 -12.46 19.83 -6.36
N ARG A 54 -12.31 18.74 -5.59
CA ARG A 54 -11.07 18.35 -4.90
C ARG A 54 -10.29 17.23 -5.61
N PHE A 55 -10.91 16.54 -6.58
CA PHE A 55 -10.37 15.33 -7.17
C PHE A 55 -10.21 15.43 -8.70
N ARG A 56 -9.13 14.85 -9.21
CA ARG A 56 -8.88 14.66 -10.63
C ARG A 56 -8.82 13.17 -10.94
N ARG A 57 -9.58 12.73 -11.95
CA ARG A 57 -9.49 11.35 -12.44
C ARG A 57 -8.12 11.07 -13.06
N LEU A 58 -7.49 9.95 -12.68
CA LEU A 58 -6.19 9.51 -13.21
C LEU A 58 -6.33 8.21 -14.02
N ASP A 59 -6.68 8.33 -15.29
CA ASP A 59 -7.13 7.19 -16.11
C ASP A 59 -6.06 6.10 -16.40
N GLY A 60 -4.78 6.37 -16.13
CA GLY A 60 -3.69 5.38 -16.24
C GLY A 60 -3.08 4.91 -14.92
N ALA A 61 -3.14 5.71 -13.85
CA ALA A 61 -2.44 5.41 -12.60
C ALA A 61 -3.16 4.34 -11.77
N LEU A 62 -4.50 4.31 -11.83
CA LEU A 62 -5.34 3.47 -10.96
C LEU A 62 -5.22 1.96 -11.24
N ARG A 63 -4.63 1.58 -12.38
CA ARG A 63 -4.53 0.18 -12.83
C ARG A 63 -3.12 -0.39 -12.75
N ALA A 64 -2.11 0.43 -12.58
CA ALA A 64 -0.71 0.01 -12.58
C ALA A 64 -0.05 0.28 -11.22
N PRO A 65 0.71 -0.68 -10.67
CA PRO A 65 1.41 -0.47 -9.42
C PRO A 65 2.48 0.63 -9.58
N CYS A 66 2.38 1.68 -8.76
CA CYS A 66 3.39 2.73 -8.73
C CYS A 66 4.62 2.25 -7.95
N THR A 67 5.68 1.85 -8.65
CA THR A 67 6.89 1.30 -8.02
C THR A 67 7.65 2.35 -7.21
N SER A 68 7.70 3.61 -7.66
CA SER A 68 8.32 4.70 -6.92
C SER A 68 7.59 4.96 -5.60
N CYS A 69 6.26 5.02 -5.64
CA CYS A 69 5.43 5.20 -4.46
C CYS A 69 5.55 4.03 -3.48
N ARG A 70 5.61 2.81 -4.01
CA ARG A 70 5.86 1.60 -3.22
C ARG A 70 7.19 1.68 -2.46
N ARG A 71 8.26 2.11 -3.14
CA ARG A 71 9.59 2.27 -2.52
C ARG A 71 9.58 3.36 -1.45
N ALA A 72 8.89 4.48 -1.69
CA ALA A 72 8.74 5.54 -0.69
C ALA A 72 8.04 5.01 0.57
N ALA A 73 6.92 4.31 0.42
CA ALA A 73 6.20 3.72 1.53
C ALA A 73 6.98 2.66 2.30
N ALA A 74 7.74 1.81 1.61
CA ALA A 74 8.62 0.84 2.26
C ALA A 74 9.71 1.52 3.10
N ARG A 75 10.30 2.61 2.59
CA ARG A 75 11.30 3.42 3.31
C ARG A 75 10.68 4.08 4.55
N ASP A 76 9.52 4.72 4.40
CA ASP A 76 8.85 5.37 5.53
C ASP A 76 8.38 4.37 6.58
N ALA A 77 7.87 3.20 6.17
CA ALA A 77 7.56 2.11 7.08
C ALA A 77 8.81 1.64 7.84
N SER A 78 9.95 1.46 7.16
CA SER A 78 11.21 1.07 7.80
C SER A 78 11.74 2.15 8.76
N ARG A 79 11.53 3.42 8.46
CA ARG A 79 11.92 4.54 9.31
C ARG A 79 11.06 4.61 10.56
N ARG A 80 9.75 4.41 10.42
CA ARG A 80 8.79 4.38 11.55
C ARG A 80 9.03 3.19 12.46
N SER A 81 9.27 2.00 11.91
CA SER A 81 9.57 0.82 12.72
C SER A 81 10.89 0.96 13.49
N ARG A 82 11.94 1.50 12.86
CA ARG A 82 13.21 1.83 13.55
C ARG A 82 13.04 2.89 14.64
N ALA A 83 12.23 3.92 14.40
CA ALA A 83 11.91 4.91 15.43
C ALA A 83 11.14 4.30 16.61
N ARG A 84 10.41 3.19 16.39
CA ARG A 84 9.60 2.47 17.38
C ARG A 84 10.28 1.31 18.07
N SER A 85 11.45 0.83 17.65
CA SER A 85 12.24 -0.10 18.50
C SER A 85 12.61 0.51 19.87
N ARG A 86 12.22 1.77 20.12
CA ARG A 86 12.36 2.53 21.36
C ARG A 86 11.03 2.86 22.07
N ARG A 87 9.85 2.40 21.60
CA ARG A 87 8.53 2.69 22.22
C ARG A 87 7.61 1.46 22.26
N PRO A 88 6.96 1.16 23.40
CA PRO A 88 6.04 0.04 23.52
C PRO A 88 4.71 0.29 22.77
N GLY A 89 4.10 -0.75 22.18
CA GLY A 89 2.71 -0.74 21.69
C GLY A 89 2.44 -1.16 20.23
N ALA A 90 3.46 -1.39 19.40
CA ALA A 90 3.24 -1.87 18.03
C ALA A 90 3.07 -3.39 17.99
N ARG A 91 2.01 -3.88 17.32
CA ARG A 91 1.78 -5.31 17.10
C ARG A 91 2.16 -5.70 15.69
N ARG A 92 3.01 -6.72 15.58
CA ARG A 92 3.40 -7.33 14.31
C ARG A 92 2.44 -8.47 13.99
N VAL A 93 1.83 -8.41 12.81
CA VAL A 93 0.82 -9.36 12.33
C VAL A 93 1.39 -10.04 11.09
N SER A 94 1.76 -11.31 11.18
CA SER A 94 2.18 -12.10 10.01
C SER A 94 1.12 -13.09 9.58
N GLU A 95 1.09 -13.39 8.27
CA GLU A 95 0.32 -14.52 7.74
C GLU A 95 0.74 -15.84 8.39
N ARG A 96 2.00 -15.97 8.81
CA ARG A 96 2.54 -17.19 9.43
C ARG A 96 2.08 -17.38 10.88
N SER A 97 1.89 -16.30 11.64
CA SER A 97 1.41 -16.35 13.03
C SER A 97 -0.07 -16.73 13.15
N LEU A 98 -0.80 -16.83 12.03
CA LEU A 98 -2.25 -16.97 11.99
C LEU A 98 -2.71 -18.25 11.29
N ARG A 99 -1.80 -19.02 10.68
CA ARG A 99 -2.11 -20.32 10.08
C ARG A 99 -1.89 -21.41 11.14
N GLY A 100 -2.96 -21.81 11.82
CA GLY A 100 -3.06 -23.18 12.34
C GLY A 100 -2.68 -24.15 11.21
N ARG A 101 -1.82 -25.12 11.52
CA ARG A 101 -1.14 -26.03 10.58
C ARG A 101 -2.08 -26.55 9.48
N ALA A 102 -2.07 -25.93 8.31
CA ALA A 102 -2.71 -26.50 7.13
C ALA A 102 -2.03 -25.98 5.84
N SER A 103 -1.32 -26.92 5.21
CA SER A 103 -1.28 -27.13 3.76
C SER A 103 -0.79 -26.01 2.85
N ARG A 104 0.45 -26.21 2.38
CA ARG A 104 1.11 -25.52 1.27
C ARG A 104 0.23 -25.55 0.02
N HIS A 105 -0.23 -24.41 -0.46
CA HIS A 105 -0.55 -24.19 -1.88
C HIS A 105 -0.34 -22.71 -2.22
N ALA A 106 0.92 -22.35 -2.47
CA ALA A 106 1.28 -21.05 -3.00
C ALA A 106 0.89 -20.97 -4.47
N ARG A 107 -0.29 -20.43 -4.78
CA ARG A 107 -0.63 -20.04 -6.16
C ARG A 107 0.07 -18.72 -6.48
N ARG A 108 1.23 -18.83 -7.14
CA ARG A 108 1.94 -17.68 -7.70
C ARG A 108 1.10 -17.08 -8.83
N HIS A 109 0.40 -15.98 -8.58
CA HIS A 109 -0.20 -15.20 -9.64
C HIS A 109 0.90 -14.42 -10.38
N ARG A 110 1.22 -14.90 -11.59
CA ARG A 110 2.16 -14.28 -12.52
C ARG A 110 1.49 -13.04 -13.11
N VAL A 111 1.98 -11.86 -12.75
CA VAL A 111 1.51 -10.58 -13.31
C VAL A 111 2.00 -10.46 -14.76
N PRO A 112 1.14 -10.17 -15.75
CA PRO A 112 1.56 -10.03 -17.13
C PRO A 112 2.35 -8.74 -17.34
N SER A 113 3.37 -8.84 -18.21
CA SER A 113 4.34 -7.78 -18.48
C SER A 113 3.86 -6.79 -19.55
N ARG A 114 4.16 -5.51 -19.28
CA ARG A 114 4.38 -4.39 -20.22
C ARG A 114 3.15 -3.81 -20.94
N ARG A 115 2.86 -2.54 -20.61
CA ARG A 115 3.01 -1.38 -21.52
C ARG A 115 3.40 -0.16 -20.67
N ARG A 116 4.37 0.63 -21.13
CA ARG A 116 4.78 1.88 -20.49
C ARG A 116 3.59 2.85 -20.58
N ALA A 117 2.96 3.15 -19.45
CA ALA A 117 1.98 4.23 -19.37
C ALA A 117 2.74 5.56 -19.45
N ALA A 118 2.25 6.45 -20.31
CA ALA A 118 2.79 7.77 -20.56
C ALA A 118 3.00 8.55 -19.26
N SER A 119 4.16 9.19 -19.17
CA SER A 119 4.59 10.03 -18.05
C SER A 119 3.80 11.35 -18.06
N SER A 120 2.57 11.32 -17.57
CA SER A 120 1.91 12.55 -17.11
C SER A 120 2.52 12.96 -15.78
N ALA A 121 3.14 14.14 -15.74
CA ALA A 121 3.81 14.68 -14.56
C ALA A 121 2.80 14.91 -13.42
N HIS A 122 2.73 13.95 -12.50
CA HIS A 122 1.96 14.03 -11.28
C HIS A 122 2.90 13.88 -10.08
N HIS A 123 2.69 14.67 -9.03
CA HIS A 123 3.54 14.66 -7.84
C HIS A 123 2.94 13.80 -6.74
N VAL A 124 3.78 13.01 -6.06
CA VAL A 124 3.39 12.23 -4.88
C VAL A 124 3.63 13.09 -3.65
N VAL A 125 2.59 13.28 -2.83
CA VAL A 125 2.62 14.02 -1.56
C VAL A 125 2.40 13.07 -0.40
N ALA A 126 3.06 13.33 0.73
CA ALA A 126 3.07 12.52 1.96
C ALA A 126 2.21 13.15 3.08
#